data_AF-A0A2P2JZJ4-F1
#
_entry.id   AF-A0A2P2JZJ4-F1
#
_cell.length_a   1.000
_cell.length_b   1.000
_cell.length_c   1.000
_cell.angle_alpha   90.00
_cell.angle_beta   90.00
_cell.angle_gamma   90.00
#
_symmetry.space_group_name_H-M   'P 1'
#
loop_
_entity.id
_entity.type
_entity.pdbx_description
1 polymer ?
#
loop_
_entity_poly.entity_id
_entity_poly.type
_entity_poly.pdbx_seq_one_letter_code
_entity_poly.pdbx_strand_id
1 'polypeptide(L)'
;MQAQKEAPPDMQCKDKFLLQSVKANDGVTAKDITPEMFNKETGHLVEECKLRVVYVSPLKPPSPVPEVSEEGSSPSGVSVLENGNLNGNDFLSSVRTFGEQLDSQKTVEAISLISKLTEEKNNAIQQNNKLRQELELLRRQGNKNRGGVSFMFVIFVGLLGIFLGYLVKRT
;
A
#
# COMPACT_ATOMS: atom_id res chain seq x y z
N MET A 1 -24.97 12.80 -11.54
CA MET A 1 -25.27 13.17 -10.14
C MET A 1 -25.33 14.68 -10.03
N GLN A 2 -26.26 15.21 -9.26
CA GLN A 2 -26.43 16.65 -9.08
C GLN A 2 -25.87 17.06 -7.72
N ALA A 3 -25.17 18.20 -7.66
CA ALA A 3 -24.62 18.69 -6.41
C ALA A 3 -25.74 19.21 -5.50
N GLN A 4 -25.71 18.78 -4.24
CA GLN A 4 -26.61 19.28 -3.21
C GLN A 4 -26.16 20.68 -2.77
N LYS A 5 -27.11 21.61 -2.70
CA LYS A 5 -26.83 23.00 -2.32
C LYS A 5 -26.94 23.25 -0.81
N GLU A 6 -27.73 22.45 -0.11
CA GLU A 6 -28.00 22.62 1.33
C GLU A 6 -28.28 21.26 1.97
N ALA A 7 -27.77 21.04 3.19
CA ALA A 7 -27.92 19.77 3.90
C ALA A 7 -29.37 19.56 4.38
N PRO A 8 -29.92 18.34 4.35
CA PRO A 8 -31.29 18.09 4.77
C PRO A 8 -31.41 18.28 6.30
N PRO A 9 -32.55 18.77 6.83
CA PRO A 9 -32.73 19.04 8.26
C PRO A 9 -32.55 17.82 9.15
N ASP A 10 -32.92 16.64 8.66
CA ASP A 10 -32.81 15.37 9.36
C ASP A 10 -31.45 14.67 9.17
N MET A 11 -30.57 15.25 8.33
CA MET A 11 -29.28 14.66 7.92
C MET A 11 -29.42 13.20 7.44
N GLN A 12 -30.57 12.84 6.88
CA GLN A 12 -30.82 11.50 6.36
C GLN A 12 -30.90 11.54 4.84
N CYS A 13 -30.13 10.65 4.20
CA CYS A 13 -30.27 10.38 2.79
C CYS A 13 -30.91 9.01 2.62
N LYS A 14 -32.00 8.93 1.85
CA LYS A 14 -32.62 7.65 1.48
C LYS A 14 -32.05 7.09 0.17
N ASP A 15 -31.18 7.85 -0.48
CA ASP A 15 -30.58 7.46 -1.74
C ASP A 15 -29.71 6.22 -1.56
N LYS A 16 -29.77 5.37 -2.59
CA LYS A 16 -28.97 4.16 -2.71
C LYS A 16 -28.26 4.19 -4.05
N PHE A 17 -26.97 3.94 -4.03
CA PHE A 17 -26.19 3.71 -5.23
C PHE A 17 -26.03 2.21 -5.43
N LEU A 18 -26.21 1.75 -6.66
CA LEU A 18 -25.85 0.41 -7.07
C LEU A 18 -24.55 0.52 -7.86
N LEU A 19 -23.48 -0.05 -7.32
CA LEU A 19 -22.24 -0.25 -8.06
C LEU A 19 -22.31 -1.64 -8.70
N GLN A 20 -22.14 -1.69 -10.01
CA GLN A 20 -22.02 -2.95 -10.75
C GLN A 20 -20.61 -3.04 -11.32
N SER A 21 -19.93 -4.16 -11.10
CA SER A 21 -18.61 -4.46 -11.65
C SER A 21 -18.67 -5.74 -12.47
N VAL A 22 -17.95 -5.75 -13.59
CA VAL A 22 -17.76 -6.93 -14.43
C VAL A 22 -16.27 -7.07 -14.73
N LYS A 23 -15.80 -8.30 -14.84
CA LYS A 23 -14.43 -8.56 -15.28
C LYS A 23 -14.33 -8.31 -16.79
N ALA A 24 -13.55 -7.31 -17.18
CA ALA A 24 -13.20 -7.09 -18.58
C ALA A 24 -12.11 -8.08 -19.03
N ASN A 25 -12.11 -8.42 -20.32
CA ASN A 25 -11.04 -9.18 -20.93
C ASN A 25 -9.82 -8.28 -21.21
N ASP A 26 -8.65 -8.88 -21.34
CA ASP A 26 -7.43 -8.13 -21.67
C ASP A 26 -7.56 -7.47 -23.05
N GLY A 27 -7.18 -6.18 -23.13
CA GLY A 27 -7.25 -5.40 -24.37
C GLY A 27 -8.61 -4.76 -24.68
N VAL A 28 -9.63 -4.94 -23.82
CA VAL A 28 -10.91 -4.23 -23.94
C VAL A 28 -10.69 -2.72 -23.82
N THR A 29 -11.24 -1.96 -24.78
CA THR A 29 -11.19 -0.49 -24.77
C THR A 29 -12.53 0.08 -24.34
N ALA A 30 -12.58 1.37 -23.99
CA ALA A 30 -13.82 2.04 -23.58
C ALA A 30 -14.95 1.99 -24.62
N LYS A 31 -14.61 1.76 -25.90
CA LYS A 31 -15.59 1.65 -27.00
C LYS A 31 -16.29 0.28 -27.03
N ASP A 32 -15.65 -0.74 -26.46
CA ASP A 32 -16.15 -2.11 -26.44
C ASP A 32 -17.03 -2.37 -25.21
N ILE A 33 -17.10 -1.40 -24.28
CA ILE A 33 -17.95 -1.46 -23.10
C ILE A 33 -19.41 -1.25 -23.52
N THR A 34 -20.18 -2.33 -23.48
CA THR A 34 -21.60 -2.34 -23.80
C THR A 34 -22.44 -2.58 -22.53
N PRO A 35 -23.69 -2.09 -22.47
CA PRO A 35 -24.59 -2.38 -21.34
C PRO A 35 -24.82 -3.88 -21.15
N GLU A 36 -24.65 -4.68 -22.21
CA GLU A 36 -24.93 -6.11 -22.24
C GLU A 36 -23.94 -6.90 -21.38
N MET A 37 -22.74 -6.35 -21.18
CA MET A 37 -21.73 -6.90 -20.26
C MET A 37 -22.20 -6.88 -18.80
N PHE A 38 -23.15 -6.00 -18.45
CA PHE A 38 -23.70 -5.87 -17.09
C PHE A 38 -25.01 -6.67 -16.92
N ASN A 39 -25.43 -7.44 -17.92
CA ASN A 39 -26.59 -8.32 -17.79
C ASN A 39 -26.18 -9.66 -17.14
N LYS A 40 -26.89 -10.05 -16.08
CA LYS A 40 -26.67 -11.32 -15.36
C LYS A 40 -27.25 -12.53 -16.08
N GLU A 41 -28.29 -12.34 -16.90
CA GLU A 41 -29.02 -13.42 -17.58
C GLU A 41 -28.21 -14.05 -18.72
N THR A 42 -27.26 -13.30 -19.28
CA THR A 42 -26.33 -13.75 -20.33
C THR A 42 -25.15 -14.56 -19.78
N GLY A 43 -25.12 -14.86 -18.48
CA GLY A 43 -24.09 -15.68 -17.85
C GLY A 43 -22.81 -14.93 -17.47
N HIS A 44 -22.80 -13.59 -17.55
CA HIS A 44 -21.68 -12.79 -17.08
C HIS A 44 -21.64 -12.72 -15.56
N LEU A 45 -20.43 -12.82 -15.00
CA LEU A 45 -20.20 -12.60 -13.57
C LEU A 45 -20.25 -11.10 -13.27
N VAL A 46 -21.43 -10.61 -12.94
CA VAL A 46 -21.67 -9.22 -12.54
C VAL A 46 -21.79 -9.16 -11.02
N GLU A 47 -20.82 -8.50 -10.40
CA GLU A 47 -20.81 -8.25 -8.97
C GLU A 47 -21.56 -6.94 -8.67
N GLU A 48 -22.41 -6.97 -7.65
CA GLU A 48 -23.26 -5.83 -7.29
C GLU A 48 -23.05 -5.43 -5.84
N CYS A 49 -22.77 -4.14 -5.62
CA CYS A 49 -22.63 -3.56 -4.30
C CYS A 49 -23.62 -2.41 -4.12
N LYS A 50 -24.53 -2.55 -3.15
CA LYS A 50 -25.50 -1.50 -2.79
C LYS A 50 -24.91 -0.61 -1.71
N LEU A 51 -24.66 0.63 -2.07
CA LEU A 51 -24.12 1.66 -1.19
C LEU A 51 -25.26 2.58 -0.71
N ARG A 52 -25.25 2.91 0.58
CA ARG A 52 -26.15 3.90 1.16
C ARG A 52 -25.44 5.22 1.32
N VAL A 53 -26.16 6.31 1.11
CA VAL A 53 -25.64 7.66 1.38
C VAL A 53 -25.88 8.01 2.85
N VAL A 54 -24.85 8.53 3.50
CA VAL A 54 -24.93 9.01 4.88
C VAL A 54 -24.33 10.41 4.93
N TYR A 55 -25.07 11.33 5.55
CA TYR A 55 -24.56 12.66 5.85
C TYR A 55 -23.81 12.61 7.18
N VAL A 56 -22.65 13.26 7.22
CA VAL A 56 -21.86 13.42 8.42
C VAL A 56 -21.75 14.90 8.74
N SER A 57 -22.00 15.25 9.99
CA SER A 57 -21.79 16.61 10.47
C SER A 57 -20.30 16.96 10.36
N PRO A 58 -19.95 18.18 9.92
CA PRO A 58 -18.56 18.63 9.92
C PRO A 58 -17.97 18.48 11.32
N LEU A 59 -16.74 17.95 11.41
CA LEU A 59 -16.02 17.86 12.66
C LEU A 59 -15.88 19.28 13.24
N LYS A 60 -16.32 19.44 14.50
CA LYS A 60 -16.23 20.73 15.19
C LYS A 60 -14.77 21.16 15.18
N PRO A 61 -14.44 22.40 14.76
CA PRO A 61 -13.06 22.88 14.83
C PRO A 61 -12.59 22.75 16.28
N PRO A 62 -11.29 22.43 16.52
CA PRO A 62 -10.75 22.42 17.86
C PRO A 62 -11.09 23.78 18.49
N SER A 63 -11.72 23.74 19.67
CA SER A 63 -12.07 24.93 20.44
C SER A 63 -10.90 25.92 20.40
N PRO A 64 -11.13 27.22 20.16
CA PRO A 64 -10.12 28.23 20.36
C PRO A 64 -9.50 27.97 21.74
N VAL A 65 -8.21 27.68 21.73
CA VAL A 65 -7.44 27.42 22.94
C VAL A 65 -7.61 28.67 23.80
N PRO A 66 -8.09 28.56 25.06
CA PRO A 66 -8.09 29.70 25.96
C PRO A 66 -6.64 30.21 26.04
N GLU A 67 -6.41 31.46 25.67
CA GLU A 67 -5.11 32.08 25.93
C GLU A 67 -4.82 31.96 27.42
N VAL A 68 -3.67 31.32 27.70
CA VAL A 68 -3.16 31.04 29.04
C VAL A 68 -3.12 32.34 29.83
N SER A 69 -3.96 32.44 30.87
CA SER A 69 -3.61 33.20 32.06
C SER A 69 -2.92 32.23 33.01
N GLU A 70 -1.66 32.53 33.28
CA GLU A 70 -0.73 31.79 34.10
C GLU A 70 -1.19 31.68 35.56
N GLU A 71 -1.68 30.50 35.96
CA GLU A 71 -1.49 29.96 37.32
C GLU A 71 -1.87 28.46 37.40
N GLY A 72 -0.83 27.62 37.56
CA GLY A 72 -0.85 26.40 38.36
C GLY A 72 -1.61 25.16 37.86
N SER A 73 -0.90 24.23 37.20
CA SER A 73 -0.64 22.83 37.63
C SER A 73 -0.52 21.81 36.49
N SER A 74 0.53 20.99 36.59
CA SER A 74 1.12 20.02 35.65
C SER A 74 0.34 18.70 35.47
N PRO A 75 0.89 17.62 34.85
CA PRO A 75 1.52 17.47 33.53
C PRO A 75 0.91 16.28 32.74
N SER A 76 1.06 16.22 31.41
CA SER A 76 1.46 14.99 30.69
C SER A 76 1.42 15.16 29.17
N GLY A 77 2.51 14.74 28.53
CA GLY A 77 2.39 14.01 27.26
C GLY A 77 2.57 14.83 25.99
N VAL A 78 3.81 15.26 25.75
CA VAL A 78 4.38 15.46 24.41
C VAL A 78 3.95 14.32 23.45
N SER A 79 3.42 14.66 22.28
CA SER A 79 4.09 14.42 20.99
C SER A 79 3.22 14.76 19.78
N VAL A 80 3.64 15.83 19.10
CA VAL A 80 3.85 15.95 17.64
C VAL A 80 3.41 14.74 16.81
N LEU A 81 2.48 14.95 15.86
CA LEU A 81 2.72 14.57 14.46
C LEU A 81 1.87 15.39 13.49
N GLU A 82 2.55 16.30 12.80
CA GLU A 82 2.22 16.76 11.46
C GLU A 82 2.70 15.67 10.47
N ASN A 83 1.79 15.08 9.69
CA ASN A 83 1.94 14.80 8.25
C ASN A 83 0.91 13.79 7.74
N GLY A 84 0.42 14.06 6.53
CA GLY A 84 -0.56 13.26 5.82
C GLY A 84 -0.15 11.79 5.64
N ASN A 85 -0.79 10.93 6.41
CA ASN A 85 -1.05 9.54 6.07
C ASN A 85 -2.31 9.16 6.85
N LEU A 86 -3.43 8.96 6.15
CA LEU A 86 -4.64 8.41 6.78
C LEU A 86 -4.30 7.00 7.22
N ASN A 87 -3.94 6.85 8.49
CA ASN A 87 -3.58 5.58 9.08
C ASN A 87 -4.83 4.69 9.06
N GLY A 88 -4.71 3.44 8.61
CA GLY A 88 -5.83 2.48 8.49
C GLY A 88 -6.65 2.28 9.77
N ASN A 89 -6.18 2.81 10.90
CA ASN A 89 -6.88 2.85 12.18
C ASN A 89 -8.11 3.78 12.17
N ASP A 90 -8.09 4.88 11.40
CA ASP A 90 -9.19 5.85 11.33
C ASP A 90 -10.35 5.31 10.46
N PHE A 91 -10.04 4.49 9.46
CA PHE A 91 -11.04 3.78 8.67
C PHE A 91 -11.67 2.63 9.46
N LEU A 92 -10.85 1.85 10.19
CA LEU A 92 -11.34 0.78 11.07
C LEU A 92 -12.21 1.29 12.22
N SER A 93 -11.91 2.46 12.78
CA SER A 93 -12.74 3.08 13.82
C SER A 93 -14.09 3.53 13.27
N SER A 94 -14.12 4.09 12.06
CA SER A 94 -15.34 4.49 11.36
C SER A 94 -16.20 3.29 10.93
N VAL A 95 -15.59 2.16 10.56
CA VAL A 95 -16.30 0.90 10.27
C VAL A 95 -16.88 0.28 11.55
N ARG A 96 -16.16 0.36 12.68
CA ARG A 96 -16.66 -0.14 13.98
C ARG A 96 -17.87 0.65 14.49
N THR A 97 -17.91 1.97 14.32
CA THR A 97 -19.07 2.78 14.68
C THR A 97 -20.27 2.59 13.74
N PHE A 98 -20.04 2.13 12.50
CA PHE A 98 -21.09 1.76 11.55
C PHE A 98 -21.65 0.33 11.74
N GLY A 99 -20.92 -0.55 12.42
CA GLY A 99 -21.28 -1.96 12.64
C GLY A 99 -22.55 -2.19 13.46
N GLU A 100 -23.12 -1.14 14.05
CA GLU A 100 -24.31 -1.23 14.88
C GLU A 100 -25.63 -1.23 14.08
N GLN A 101 -25.60 -1.06 12.74
CA GLN A 101 -26.83 -0.94 11.93
C GLN A 101 -26.89 -1.77 10.62
N LEU A 102 -25.90 -2.61 10.31
CA LEU A 102 -25.92 -3.46 9.10
C LEU A 102 -25.42 -4.87 9.44
N ASP A 103 -26.18 -5.91 9.04
CA ASP A 103 -25.92 -7.35 9.21
C ASP A 103 -24.51 -7.66 9.74
N SER A 104 -24.41 -7.70 11.08
CA SER A 104 -23.15 -7.74 11.84
C SER A 104 -22.15 -8.79 11.32
N GLN A 105 -22.67 -9.89 10.77
CA GLN A 105 -21.89 -10.99 10.21
C GLN A 105 -21.03 -10.60 8.99
N LYS A 106 -21.59 -9.89 7.99
CA LYS A 106 -20.84 -9.51 6.77
C LYS A 106 -19.77 -8.47 7.08
N THR A 107 -20.04 -7.59 8.03
CA THR A 107 -19.10 -6.57 8.49
C THR A 107 -17.91 -7.20 9.21
N VAL A 108 -18.14 -8.21 10.06
CA VAL A 108 -17.07 -8.96 10.74
C VAL A 108 -16.20 -9.73 9.74
N GLU A 109 -16.80 -10.37 8.74
CA GLU A 109 -16.06 -11.07 7.68
C GLU A 109 -15.18 -10.10 6.88
N ALA A 110 -15.72 -8.94 6.47
CA ALA A 110 -14.96 -7.91 5.77
C ALA A 110 -13.80 -7.35 6.60
N ILE A 111 -14.02 -7.09 7.90
CA ILE A 111 -12.97 -6.64 8.82
C ILE A 111 -11.85 -7.69 8.94
N SER A 112 -12.21 -8.98 9.02
CA SER A 112 -11.23 -10.07 9.08
C SER A 112 -10.38 -10.14 7.80
N LEU A 113 -10.99 -9.97 6.64
CA LEU A 113 -10.31 -9.95 5.34
C LEU A 113 -9.38 -8.75 5.22
N ILE A 114 -9.83 -7.57 5.65
CA ILE A 114 -9.01 -6.35 5.66
C ILE A 114 -7.80 -6.52 6.61
N SER A 115 -8.01 -7.10 7.79
CA SER A 115 -6.93 -7.36 8.75
C SER A 115 -5.89 -8.31 8.15
N LYS A 116 -6.35 -9.41 7.53
CA LYS A 116 -5.47 -10.38 6.88
C LYS A 116 -4.69 -9.76 5.71
N LEU A 117 -5.35 -9.01 4.84
CA LEU A 117 -4.69 -8.32 3.72
C LEU A 117 -3.69 -7.27 4.20
N THR A 118 -3.99 -6.59 5.32
CA THR A 118 -3.07 -5.61 5.93
C THR A 118 -1.81 -6.30 6.47
N GLU A 119 -1.98 -7.45 7.14
CA GLU A 119 -0.86 -8.27 7.61
C GLU A 119 -0.02 -8.81 6.44
N GLU A 120 -0.65 -9.38 5.41
CA GLU A 120 0.04 -9.88 4.22
C GLU A 120 0.81 -8.77 3.49
N LYS A 121 0.21 -7.57 3.36
CA LYS A 121 0.88 -6.39 2.81
C LYS A 121 2.12 -6.03 3.63
N ASN A 122 2.00 -5.97 4.96
CA ASN A 122 3.12 -5.63 5.83
C ASN A 122 4.26 -6.66 5.73
N ASN A 123 3.91 -7.95 5.68
CA ASN A 123 4.87 -9.03 5.46
C ASN A 123 5.57 -8.90 4.09
N ALA A 124 4.80 -8.65 3.02
CA ALA A 124 5.36 -8.45 1.68
C ALA A 124 6.31 -7.23 1.62
N ILE A 125 5.96 -6.12 2.27
CA ILE A 125 6.83 -4.94 2.39
C ILE A 125 8.14 -5.31 3.11
N GLN A 126 8.05 -6.06 4.21
CA GLN A 126 9.21 -6.50 4.98
C GLN A 126 10.14 -7.41 4.15
N GLN A 127 9.57 -8.37 3.41
CA GLN A 127 10.33 -9.22 2.50
C GLN A 127 11.00 -8.42 1.39
N ASN A 128 10.28 -7.46 0.78
CA ASN A 128 10.83 -6.60 -0.27
C ASN A 128 12.02 -5.77 0.23
N ASN A 129 11.92 -5.21 1.44
CA ASN A 129 13.00 -4.47 2.07
C ASN A 129 14.23 -5.34 2.32
N LYS A 130 14.05 -6.59 2.78
CA LYS A 130 15.15 -7.54 2.96
C LYS A 130 15.83 -7.88 1.63
N LEU A 131 15.06 -8.17 0.59
CA LEU A 131 15.60 -8.45 -0.75
C LEU A 131 16.39 -7.26 -1.31
N ARG A 132 15.89 -6.03 -1.11
CA ARG A 132 16.62 -4.82 -1.49
C ARG A 132 17.98 -4.72 -0.79
N GLN A 133 18.04 -5.07 0.49
CA GLN A 133 19.28 -5.08 1.25
C GLN A 133 20.26 -6.15 0.74
N GLU A 134 19.77 -7.36 0.44
CA GLU A 134 20.60 -8.43 -0.13
C GLU A 134 21.15 -8.05 -1.52
N LEU A 135 20.32 -7.43 -2.37
CA LEU A 135 20.74 -6.92 -3.68
C LEU A 135 21.81 -5.82 -3.55
N GLU A 136 21.69 -4.93 -2.57
CA GLU A 136 22.69 -3.89 -2.33
C GLU A 136 24.04 -4.48 -1.90
N LEU A 137 24.03 -5.49 -1.02
CA LEU A 137 25.22 -6.21 -0.59
C LEU A 137 25.90 -6.94 -1.76
N LEU A 138 25.12 -7.69 -2.56
CA LEU A 138 25.64 -8.39 -3.74
C LEU A 138 26.17 -7.43 -4.80
N ARG A 139 25.51 -6.29 -5.02
CA ARG A 139 25.99 -5.23 -5.90
C ARG A 139 27.32 -4.66 -5.42
N ARG A 140 27.48 -4.42 -4.12
CA ARG A 140 28.72 -3.89 -3.52
C ARG A 140 29.85 -4.92 -3.58
N GLN A 141 29.55 -6.21 -3.40
CA GLN A 141 30.51 -7.31 -3.53
C GLN A 141 30.91 -7.55 -5.00
N GLY A 142 29.96 -7.50 -5.93
CA GLY A 142 30.22 -7.59 -7.37
C GLY A 142 31.10 -6.45 -7.89
N ASN A 143 30.96 -5.25 -7.32
CA ASN A 143 31.86 -4.13 -7.62
C ASN A 143 33.27 -4.29 -7.00
N LYS A 144 33.44 -5.08 -5.94
CA LYS A 144 34.74 -5.33 -5.30
C LYS A 144 35.61 -6.32 -6.08
N ASN A 145 34.99 -7.16 -6.91
CA ASN A 145 35.68 -8.11 -7.79
C ASN A 145 35.88 -7.58 -9.23
N ARG A 146 35.44 -6.34 -9.52
CA ARG A 146 35.64 -5.66 -10.81
C ARG A 146 36.84 -4.73 -10.73
N GLY A 147 38.05 -5.28 -10.78
CA GLY A 147 39.25 -4.45 -10.73
C GLY A 147 40.53 -5.19 -11.04
N GLY A 148 40.80 -5.41 -12.33
CA GLY A 148 42.13 -5.73 -12.84
C GLY A 148 42.51 -7.22 -12.87
N VAL A 149 43.54 -7.50 -13.65
CA VAL A 149 44.18 -8.82 -13.72
C VAL A 149 44.64 -9.21 -12.32
N SER A 150 44.20 -10.38 -11.83
CA SER A 150 44.60 -10.87 -10.50
C SER A 150 46.12 -10.91 -10.38
N PHE A 151 46.69 -10.35 -9.31
CA PHE A 151 48.14 -10.35 -9.08
C PHE A 151 48.73 -11.77 -9.13
N MET A 152 47.94 -12.77 -8.71
CA MET A 152 48.28 -14.18 -8.86
C MET A 152 48.49 -14.58 -10.33
N PHE A 153 47.63 -14.12 -11.24
CA PHE A 153 47.77 -14.40 -12.68
C PHE A 153 49.08 -13.83 -13.24
N VAL A 154 49.46 -12.62 -12.83
CA VAL A 154 50.73 -11.99 -13.23
C VAL A 154 51.93 -12.83 -12.75
N ILE A 155 51.90 -13.29 -11.50
CA ILE A 155 52.94 -14.18 -10.95
C ILE A 155 52.99 -15.50 -11.74
N PHE A 156 51.84 -16.14 -12.00
CA PHE A 156 51.78 -17.40 -12.74
C PHE A 156 52.36 -17.27 -14.15
N VAL A 157 52.00 -16.22 -14.89
CA VAL A 157 52.53 -15.98 -16.25
C VAL A 157 54.04 -15.69 -16.19
N GLY A 158 54.51 -14.93 -15.21
CA GLY A 158 55.94 -14.68 -15.01
C GLY A 158 56.74 -15.95 -14.73
N LEU A 159 56.24 -16.81 -13.83
CA LEU A 159 56.88 -18.09 -13.51
C LEU A 159 56.88 -19.04 -14.71
N LEU A 160 55.77 -19.12 -15.46
CA LEU A 160 55.70 -19.91 -16.69
C LEU A 160 56.71 -19.42 -17.74
N GLY A 161 56.88 -18.10 -17.88
CA GLY A 161 57.89 -17.52 -18.78
C GLY A 161 59.32 -17.86 -18.36
N ILE A 162 59.63 -17.78 -17.06
CA ILE A 162 60.94 -18.18 -16.53
C ILE A 162 61.17 -19.68 -16.74
N PHE A 163 60.14 -20.51 -16.49
CA PHE A 163 60.23 -21.96 -16.64
C PHE A 163 60.44 -22.39 -18.09
N LEU A 164 59.66 -21.83 -19.03
CA LEU A 164 59.84 -22.04 -20.47
C LEU A 164 61.21 -21.53 -20.95
N GLY A 165 61.62 -20.34 -20.51
CA GLY A 165 62.93 -19.78 -20.85
C GLY A 165 64.09 -20.63 -20.35
N TYR A 166 63.95 -21.21 -19.15
CA TYR A 166 64.93 -22.14 -18.59
C TYR A 166 64.96 -23.46 -19.35
N LEU A 167 63.81 -23.98 -19.78
CA LEU A 167 63.72 -25.21 -20.59
C LEU A 167 64.38 -25.05 -21.96
N VAL A 168 64.13 -23.93 -22.64
CA VAL A 168 64.75 -23.63 -23.94
C VAL A 168 66.25 -23.40 -23.81
N LYS A 169 66.73 -22.83 -22.69
CA LYS A 169 68.16 -22.64 -22.44
C LYS A 169 68.88 -23.95 -22.07
N ARG A 170 68.16 -24.93 -21.51
CA ARG A 170 68.71 -26.20 -21.03
C ARG A 170 68.68 -27.30 -22.10
N THR A 171 67.86 -27.14 -23.13
CA THR A 171 67.82 -28.00 -24.33
C THR A 171 68.81 -27.48 -25.35
#